data_AF-A0A661CT90-F1
#
_entry.id   AF-A0A661CT90-F1
#
_cell.length_a   1.000
_cell.length_b   1.000
_cell.length_c   1.000
_cell.angle_alpha   90.00
_cell.angle_beta   90.00
_cell.angle_gamma   90.00
#
_symmetry.space_group_name_H-M   'P 1'
#
loop_
_entity.id
_entity.type
_entity.pdbx_description
1 polymer ?
#
loop_
_entity_poly.entity_id
_entity_poly.type
_entity_poly.pdbx_seq_one_letter_code
_entity_poly.pdbx_strand_id
1 'polypeptide(L)'
;LKAKEIQRTALYKNTVALIRAYANIADAMEAAGYTATEIEEIKQQLDFYLELRKEIQQASGEILDLKTYEADMRHLIDTYIQADEPETISLFGDMSLIDIIVNTGIAEAINSLPEGIKCSKEAIAETIENNIRKKIIKAHLTDPAFFAEMSELLAEIIKERKANAISYEEYLQKIAELAKQVNAGKSAQTPEVLKTPAQRALYNNLNKNEKLAIQIDTAVKSSKPADWRGHQARENVIKTEIYQLLSKSRDTETNNLVIGPQPIDSQAKVLSEVERIFEIIQEQSEY
;
A
#
# COMPACT_ATOMS: atom_id res chain seq x y z
N LEU A 1 -3.02 11.32 -3.31
CA LEU A 1 -4.16 10.61 -2.66
C LEU A 1 -5.15 11.59 -2.06
N LYS A 2 -4.82 12.38 -1.01
CA LYS A 2 -5.72 13.40 -0.44
C LYS A 2 -6.30 14.39 -1.47
N ALA A 3 -5.49 14.85 -2.41
CA ALA A 3 -5.90 15.89 -3.37
C ALA A 3 -7.13 15.50 -4.23
N LYS A 4 -7.25 14.22 -4.63
CA LYS A 4 -8.40 13.71 -5.41
C LYS A 4 -9.36 12.82 -4.59
N GLU A 5 -9.08 12.61 -3.32
CA GLU A 5 -9.96 11.86 -2.40
C GLU A 5 -11.32 12.54 -2.25
N ILE A 6 -11.31 13.87 -2.16
CA ILE A 6 -12.53 14.69 -2.15
C ILE A 6 -13.32 14.50 -3.46
N GLN A 7 -12.63 14.47 -4.61
CA GLN A 7 -13.26 14.29 -5.91
C GLN A 7 -13.88 12.89 -6.07
N ARG A 8 -13.15 11.83 -5.68
CA ARG A 8 -13.70 10.46 -5.66
C ARG A 8 -14.89 10.34 -4.72
N THR A 9 -14.78 10.88 -3.51
CA THR A 9 -15.88 10.87 -2.53
C THR A 9 -17.10 11.63 -3.06
N ALA A 10 -16.89 12.78 -3.70
CA ALA A 10 -17.95 13.55 -4.33
C ALA A 10 -18.60 12.78 -5.48
N LEU A 11 -17.81 12.14 -6.36
CA LEU A 11 -18.30 11.27 -7.42
C LEU A 11 -19.17 10.16 -6.83
N TYR A 12 -18.67 9.42 -5.85
CA TYR A 12 -19.43 8.33 -5.22
C TYR A 12 -20.75 8.81 -4.61
N LYS A 13 -20.74 9.94 -3.89
CA LYS A 13 -21.95 10.52 -3.31
C LYS A 13 -22.95 10.96 -4.38
N ASN A 14 -22.48 11.58 -5.46
CA ASN A 14 -23.32 12.09 -6.53
C ASN A 14 -23.89 10.96 -7.40
N THR A 15 -23.13 9.90 -7.68
CA THR A 15 -23.63 8.69 -8.36
C THR A 15 -24.75 8.06 -7.54
N VAL A 16 -24.60 7.96 -6.20
CA VAL A 16 -25.68 7.47 -5.32
C VAL A 16 -26.90 8.39 -5.35
N ALA A 17 -26.71 9.70 -5.35
CA ALA A 17 -27.82 10.66 -5.42
C ALA A 17 -28.58 10.54 -6.76
N LEU A 18 -27.84 10.36 -7.87
CA LEU A 18 -28.41 10.15 -9.21
C LEU A 18 -29.27 8.87 -9.25
N ILE A 19 -28.76 7.75 -8.74
CA ILE A 19 -29.49 6.47 -8.70
C ILE A 19 -30.79 6.60 -7.90
N ARG A 20 -30.75 7.27 -6.75
CA ARG A 20 -31.97 7.50 -5.94
C ARG A 20 -32.96 8.42 -6.64
N ALA A 21 -32.49 9.48 -7.28
CA ALA A 21 -33.36 10.39 -8.02
C ALA A 21 -34.04 9.65 -9.18
N TYR A 22 -33.28 8.84 -9.92
CA TYR A 22 -33.80 8.01 -10.99
C TYR A 22 -34.85 7.01 -10.48
N ALA A 23 -34.54 6.24 -9.45
CA ALA A 23 -35.48 5.26 -8.90
C ALA A 23 -36.78 5.87 -8.38
N ASN A 24 -36.75 7.10 -7.87
CA ASN A 24 -37.95 7.81 -7.40
C ASN A 24 -38.89 8.23 -8.54
N ILE A 25 -38.40 8.33 -9.78
CA ILE A 25 -39.19 8.80 -10.93
C ILE A 25 -39.31 7.76 -12.05
N ALA A 26 -38.50 6.70 -12.05
CA ALA A 26 -38.36 5.75 -13.15
C ALA A 26 -39.70 5.26 -13.71
N ASP A 27 -40.62 4.84 -12.83
CA ASP A 27 -41.94 4.32 -13.20
C ASP A 27 -42.94 5.42 -13.67
N ALA A 28 -42.60 6.68 -13.48
CA ALA A 28 -43.44 7.85 -13.77
C ALA A 28 -42.81 8.83 -14.76
N MET A 29 -41.68 8.50 -15.40
CA MET A 29 -40.96 9.42 -16.29
C MET A 29 -41.79 9.87 -17.48
N GLU A 30 -42.49 8.95 -18.16
CA GLU A 30 -43.37 9.32 -19.28
C GLU A 30 -44.51 10.23 -18.81
N ALA A 31 -45.11 9.93 -17.64
CA ALA A 31 -46.17 10.75 -17.04
C ALA A 31 -45.67 12.13 -16.58
N ALA A 32 -44.39 12.25 -16.24
CA ALA A 32 -43.72 13.50 -15.91
C ALA A 32 -43.31 14.32 -17.15
N GLY A 33 -43.56 13.81 -18.36
CA GLY A 33 -43.34 14.51 -19.62
C GLY A 33 -41.99 14.24 -20.28
N TYR A 34 -41.23 13.24 -19.80
CA TYR A 34 -40.00 12.80 -20.47
C TYR A 34 -40.32 12.02 -21.74
N THR A 35 -39.55 12.27 -22.79
CA THR A 35 -39.60 11.50 -24.03
C THR A 35 -38.85 10.17 -23.90
N ALA A 36 -39.20 9.19 -24.73
CA ALA A 36 -38.50 7.90 -24.76
C ALA A 36 -36.97 8.06 -24.98
N THR A 37 -36.56 9.03 -25.79
CA THR A 37 -35.14 9.34 -26.03
C THR A 37 -34.45 9.86 -24.78
N GLU A 38 -35.08 10.79 -24.04
CA GLU A 38 -34.51 11.33 -22.79
C GLU A 38 -34.42 10.26 -21.70
N ILE A 39 -35.43 9.37 -21.62
CA ILE A 39 -35.40 8.24 -20.69
C ILE A 39 -34.20 7.34 -20.99
N GLU A 40 -33.95 7.05 -22.26
CA GLU A 40 -32.82 6.22 -22.69
C GLU A 40 -31.46 6.90 -22.45
N GLU A 41 -31.33 8.20 -22.75
CA GLU A 41 -30.11 8.96 -22.45
C GLU A 41 -29.80 8.98 -20.95
N ILE A 42 -30.81 9.13 -20.09
CA ILE A 42 -30.64 9.11 -18.64
C ILE A 42 -30.18 7.72 -18.16
N LYS A 43 -30.72 6.64 -18.73
CA LYS A 43 -30.27 5.27 -18.44
C LYS A 43 -28.80 5.08 -18.82
N GLN A 44 -28.40 5.48 -20.02
CA GLN A 44 -27.00 5.36 -20.46
C GLN A 44 -26.03 6.15 -19.56
N GLN A 45 -26.44 7.33 -19.08
CA GLN A 45 -25.64 8.09 -18.12
C GLN A 45 -25.54 7.38 -16.77
N LEU A 46 -26.63 6.80 -16.29
CA LEU A 46 -26.67 6.04 -15.04
C LEU A 46 -25.67 4.87 -15.08
N ASP A 47 -25.70 4.10 -16.16
CA ASP A 47 -24.83 2.94 -16.39
C ASP A 47 -23.36 3.36 -16.47
N PHE A 48 -23.08 4.42 -17.24
CA PHE A 48 -21.75 4.99 -17.35
C PHE A 48 -21.17 5.38 -15.99
N TYR A 49 -21.94 6.10 -15.16
CA TYR A 49 -21.45 6.54 -13.84
C TYR A 49 -21.32 5.40 -12.83
N LEU A 50 -22.10 4.33 -12.98
CA LEU A 50 -21.97 3.12 -12.17
C LEU A 50 -20.69 2.36 -12.48
N GLU A 51 -20.42 2.11 -13.76
CA GLU A 51 -19.18 1.46 -14.18
C GLU A 51 -17.98 2.34 -13.85
N LEU A 52 -18.02 3.65 -14.13
CA LEU A 52 -16.96 4.58 -13.75
C LEU A 52 -16.66 4.55 -12.24
N ARG A 53 -17.71 4.50 -11.40
CA ARG A 53 -17.55 4.39 -9.95
C ARG A 53 -16.85 3.08 -9.57
N LYS A 54 -17.29 1.96 -10.13
CA LYS A 54 -16.72 0.62 -9.89
C LYS A 54 -15.26 0.53 -10.33
N GLU A 55 -14.93 1.03 -11.51
CA GLU A 55 -13.56 1.12 -12.03
C GLU A 55 -12.66 1.93 -11.09
N ILE A 56 -13.10 3.11 -10.67
CA ILE A 56 -12.32 3.97 -9.76
C ILE A 56 -12.15 3.31 -8.39
N GLN A 57 -13.17 2.61 -7.88
CA GLN A 57 -13.09 1.90 -6.62
C GLN A 57 -12.07 0.75 -6.68
N GLN A 58 -12.07 -0.01 -7.77
CA GLN A 58 -11.08 -1.07 -8.04
C GLN A 58 -9.66 -0.47 -8.18
N ALA A 59 -9.49 0.57 -8.98
CA ALA A 59 -8.18 1.19 -9.25
C ALA A 59 -7.56 1.86 -8.02
N SER A 60 -8.39 2.46 -7.16
CA SER A 60 -7.94 3.04 -5.89
C SER A 60 -7.67 1.98 -4.81
N GLY A 61 -8.27 0.79 -4.97
CA GLY A 61 -8.31 -0.27 -3.96
C GLY A 61 -9.00 0.17 -2.65
N GLU A 62 -9.75 1.27 -2.66
CA GLU A 62 -10.45 1.76 -1.48
C GLU A 62 -11.63 0.84 -1.18
N ILE A 63 -11.53 0.03 -0.12
CA ILE A 63 -12.69 -0.63 0.49
C ILE A 63 -13.34 0.43 1.38
N LEU A 64 -14.13 1.32 0.76
CA LEU A 64 -14.96 2.24 1.53
C LEU A 64 -16.00 1.38 2.26
N ASP A 65 -16.12 1.51 3.59
CA ASP A 65 -17.15 0.83 4.38
C ASP A 65 -18.52 1.40 4.02
N LEU A 66 -19.05 0.86 2.92
CA LEU A 66 -20.31 1.26 2.29
C LEU A 66 -21.45 0.35 2.73
N LYS A 67 -21.32 -0.41 3.83
CA LYS A 67 -22.38 -1.32 4.31
C LYS A 67 -23.75 -0.68 4.38
N THR A 68 -23.82 0.58 4.78
CA THR A 68 -25.07 1.36 4.87
C THR A 68 -25.59 1.81 3.50
N TYR A 69 -24.73 1.91 2.49
CA TYR A 69 -25.08 2.34 1.13
C TYR A 69 -25.40 1.14 0.22
N GLU A 70 -24.71 0.01 0.35
CA GLU A 70 -24.89 -1.15 -0.53
C GLU A 70 -26.26 -1.83 -0.39
N ALA A 71 -26.83 -1.91 0.82
CA ALA A 71 -28.07 -2.66 1.03
C ALA A 71 -29.26 -2.05 0.26
N ASP A 72 -29.48 -0.75 0.40
CA ASP A 72 -30.55 -0.03 -0.33
C ASP A 72 -30.23 0.09 -1.83
N MET A 73 -28.94 0.24 -2.19
CA MET A 73 -28.53 0.38 -3.59
C MET A 73 -28.63 -0.91 -4.39
N ARG A 74 -28.33 -2.08 -3.78
CA ARG A 74 -28.36 -3.36 -4.48
C ARG A 74 -29.75 -3.62 -5.05
N HIS A 75 -30.80 -3.35 -4.28
CA HIS A 75 -32.18 -3.42 -4.77
C HIS A 75 -32.46 -2.42 -5.91
N LEU A 76 -32.00 -1.17 -5.81
CA LEU A 76 -32.26 -0.15 -6.83
C LEU A 76 -31.53 -0.44 -8.16
N ILE A 77 -30.30 -0.97 -8.07
CA ILE A 77 -29.53 -1.42 -9.22
C ILE A 77 -30.22 -2.64 -9.84
N ASP A 78 -30.52 -3.67 -9.05
CA ASP A 78 -31.14 -4.91 -9.56
C ASP A 78 -32.55 -4.68 -10.16
N THR A 79 -33.28 -3.65 -9.70
CA THR A 79 -34.65 -3.35 -10.17
C THR A 79 -34.68 -2.53 -11.46
N TYR A 80 -33.77 -1.56 -11.58
CA TYR A 80 -33.85 -0.53 -12.63
C TYR A 80 -32.68 -0.56 -13.62
N ILE A 81 -31.69 -1.41 -13.38
CA ILE A 81 -30.47 -1.51 -14.17
C ILE A 81 -30.28 -2.98 -14.51
N GLN A 82 -30.61 -3.31 -15.75
CA GLN A 82 -30.30 -4.62 -16.30
C GLN A 82 -28.80 -4.64 -16.57
N ALA A 83 -28.02 -5.00 -15.55
CA ALA A 83 -26.60 -5.19 -15.72
C ALA A 83 -26.41 -6.30 -16.77
N ASP A 84 -25.82 -5.96 -17.91
CA ASP A 84 -25.21 -6.96 -18.78
C ASP A 84 -24.32 -7.88 -17.93
N GLU A 85 -24.24 -9.14 -18.34
CA GLU A 85 -23.53 -10.19 -17.60
C GLU A 85 -22.22 -9.66 -17.01
N PRO A 86 -21.90 -9.97 -15.75
CA PRO A 86 -20.69 -9.47 -15.12
C PRO A 86 -19.49 -9.87 -15.97
N GLU A 87 -18.97 -8.92 -16.77
CA GLU A 87 -17.74 -9.13 -17.48
C GLU A 87 -16.71 -9.57 -16.45
N THR A 88 -16.02 -10.67 -16.75
CA THR A 88 -15.07 -11.31 -15.85
C THR A 88 -14.12 -10.26 -15.29
N ILE A 89 -14.39 -9.85 -14.05
CA ILE A 89 -13.64 -8.85 -13.31
C ILE A 89 -12.26 -9.45 -13.11
N SER A 90 -11.33 -9.08 -14.00
CA SER A 90 -9.95 -9.54 -14.02
C SER A 90 -9.78 -11.06 -14.15
N LEU A 91 -9.05 -11.51 -15.17
CA LEU A 91 -8.57 -12.89 -15.31
C LEU A 91 -7.72 -13.38 -14.11
N PHE A 92 -7.40 -12.48 -13.18
CA PHE A 92 -6.46 -12.70 -12.08
C PHE A 92 -7.12 -12.74 -10.68
N GLY A 93 -8.46 -12.70 -10.59
CA GLY A 93 -9.19 -12.88 -9.32
C GLY A 93 -8.78 -11.88 -8.23
N ASP A 94 -8.29 -12.38 -7.09
CA ASP A 94 -7.91 -11.58 -5.90
C ASP A 94 -6.46 -11.03 -5.95
N MET A 95 -5.70 -11.26 -7.02
CA MET A 95 -4.31 -10.79 -7.10
C MET A 95 -4.23 -9.26 -7.18
N SER A 96 -3.34 -8.65 -6.39
CA SER A 96 -3.10 -7.22 -6.49
C SER A 96 -2.37 -6.88 -7.79
N LEU A 97 -2.52 -5.64 -8.29
CA LEU A 97 -1.83 -5.19 -9.50
C LEU A 97 -0.30 -5.38 -9.42
N ILE A 98 0.28 -5.22 -8.22
CA ILE A 98 1.70 -5.46 -7.98
C ILE A 98 2.05 -6.93 -8.18
N ASP A 99 1.21 -7.84 -7.68
CA ASP A 99 1.44 -9.28 -7.82
C ASP A 99 1.35 -9.71 -9.29
N ILE A 100 0.42 -9.13 -10.06
CA ILE A 100 0.33 -9.37 -11.50
C ILE A 100 1.60 -8.88 -12.20
N ILE A 101 2.06 -7.65 -11.91
CA ILE A 101 3.32 -7.12 -12.49
C ILE A 101 4.50 -8.05 -12.20
N VAL A 102 4.59 -8.59 -10.99
CA VAL A 102 5.70 -9.45 -10.57
C VAL A 102 5.63 -10.84 -11.20
N ASN A 103 4.44 -11.45 -11.25
CA ASN A 103 4.28 -12.84 -11.66
C ASN A 103 4.13 -13.03 -13.16
N THR A 104 3.45 -12.10 -13.83
CA THR A 104 3.14 -12.23 -15.27
C THR A 104 3.82 -11.17 -16.11
N GLY A 105 4.25 -10.06 -15.51
CA GLY A 105 4.86 -8.93 -16.21
C GLY A 105 3.94 -7.74 -16.35
N ILE A 106 4.53 -6.57 -16.63
CA ILE A 106 3.81 -5.31 -16.66
C ILE A 106 2.85 -5.19 -17.85
N ALA A 107 3.12 -5.85 -18.98
CA ALA A 107 2.24 -5.81 -20.14
C ALA A 107 0.89 -6.49 -19.83
N GLU A 108 0.95 -7.68 -19.23
CA GLU A 108 -0.20 -8.46 -18.77
C GLU A 108 -0.96 -7.71 -17.67
N ALA A 109 -0.23 -7.07 -16.75
CA ALA A 109 -0.83 -6.23 -15.72
C ALA A 109 -1.60 -5.04 -16.32
N ILE A 110 -1.09 -4.42 -17.39
CA ILE A 110 -1.79 -3.35 -18.10
C ILE A 110 -3.03 -3.90 -18.81
N ASN A 111 -2.91 -5.06 -19.47
CA ASN A 111 -4.04 -5.70 -20.16
C ASN A 111 -5.16 -6.11 -19.20
N SER A 112 -4.84 -6.39 -17.94
CA SER A 112 -5.80 -6.70 -16.88
C SER A 112 -6.58 -5.49 -16.35
N LEU A 113 -6.16 -4.26 -16.69
CA LEU A 113 -6.85 -3.06 -16.25
C LEU A 113 -8.19 -2.90 -16.99
N PRO A 114 -9.21 -2.28 -16.36
CA PRO A 114 -10.46 -1.90 -17.01
C PRO A 114 -10.24 -1.07 -18.28
N GLU A 115 -11.16 -1.19 -19.25
CA GLU A 115 -11.06 -0.46 -20.52
C GLU A 115 -10.96 1.05 -20.31
N GLY A 116 -11.73 1.63 -19.38
CA GLY A 116 -11.69 3.05 -19.06
C GLY A 116 -10.30 3.55 -18.64
N ILE A 117 -9.47 2.67 -18.05
CA ILE A 117 -8.09 2.97 -17.65
C ILE A 117 -7.11 2.73 -18.79
N LYS A 118 -7.30 1.67 -19.58
CA LYS A 118 -6.42 1.32 -20.71
C LYS A 118 -6.39 2.40 -21.81
N CYS A 119 -7.43 3.23 -21.89
CA CYS A 119 -7.55 4.32 -22.86
C CYS A 119 -6.49 5.43 -22.74
N SER A 120 -5.74 5.52 -21.62
CA SER A 120 -4.73 6.57 -21.41
C SER A 120 -3.47 6.03 -20.72
N LYS A 121 -2.30 6.35 -21.29
CA LYS A 121 -1.00 6.04 -20.68
C LYS A 121 -0.85 6.71 -19.30
N GLU A 122 -1.41 7.89 -19.13
CA GLU A 122 -1.44 8.61 -17.87
C GLU A 122 -2.32 7.90 -16.82
N ALA A 123 -3.50 7.43 -17.21
CA ALA A 123 -4.40 6.69 -16.32
C ALA A 123 -3.79 5.35 -15.86
N ILE A 124 -3.15 4.62 -16.78
CA ILE A 124 -2.37 3.41 -16.47
C ILE A 124 -1.27 3.73 -15.46
N ALA A 125 -0.45 4.76 -15.76
CA ALA A 125 0.66 5.14 -14.91
C ALA A 125 0.21 5.55 -13.50
N GLU A 126 -0.83 6.41 -13.39
CA GLU A 126 -1.39 6.82 -12.11
C GLU A 126 -1.92 5.63 -11.30
N THR A 127 -2.52 4.64 -11.97
CA THR A 127 -3.06 3.42 -11.32
C THR A 127 -1.94 2.56 -10.75
N ILE A 128 -0.88 2.31 -11.52
CA ILE A 128 0.29 1.54 -11.08
C ILE A 128 1.00 2.26 -9.92
N GLU A 129 1.31 3.55 -10.09
CA GLU A 129 1.94 4.40 -9.07
C GLU A 129 1.15 4.39 -7.75
N ASN A 130 -0.19 4.44 -7.84
CA ASN A 130 -1.05 4.43 -6.67
C ASN A 130 -1.02 3.09 -5.91
N ASN A 131 -1.07 1.97 -6.64
CA ASN A 131 -1.00 0.64 -6.05
C ASN A 131 0.33 0.42 -5.33
N ILE A 132 1.45 0.80 -5.95
CA ILE A 132 2.79 0.74 -5.33
C ILE A 132 2.85 1.62 -4.09
N ARG A 133 2.41 2.89 -4.18
CA ARG A 133 2.39 3.81 -3.02
C ARG A 133 1.60 3.23 -1.86
N LYS A 134 0.43 2.64 -2.12
CA LYS A 134 -0.42 2.05 -1.09
C LYS A 134 0.26 0.86 -0.40
N LYS A 135 0.95 0.00 -1.17
CA LYS A 135 1.73 -1.10 -0.63
C LYS A 135 2.88 -0.59 0.25
N ILE A 136 3.62 0.43 -0.21
CA ILE A 136 4.69 1.08 0.56
C ILE A 136 4.15 1.61 1.89
N ILE A 137 3.05 2.37 1.88
CA ILE A 137 2.45 2.93 3.10
C ILE A 137 2.01 1.82 4.06
N LYS A 138 1.31 0.79 3.54
CA LYS A 138 0.80 -0.32 4.37
C LYS A 138 1.94 -1.11 5.02
N ALA A 139 3.05 -1.29 4.30
CA ALA A 139 4.18 -2.07 4.79
C ALA A 139 5.22 -1.22 5.54
N HIS A 140 5.08 0.11 5.58
CA HIS A 140 6.08 1.02 6.16
C HIS A 140 6.44 0.68 7.61
N LEU A 141 5.47 0.34 8.45
CA LEU A 141 5.72 -0.01 9.86
C LEU A 141 6.56 -1.29 10.02
N THR A 142 6.52 -2.19 9.03
CA THR A 142 7.31 -3.43 9.07
C THR A 142 8.77 -3.21 8.69
N ASP A 143 9.09 -2.21 7.87
CA ASP A 143 10.47 -1.84 7.55
C ASP A 143 10.55 -0.36 7.15
N PRO A 144 10.61 0.56 8.14
CA PRO A 144 10.51 2.00 7.89
C PRO A 144 11.61 2.52 6.96
N ALA A 145 12.86 2.13 7.20
CA ALA A 145 14.00 2.54 6.38
C ALA A 145 13.87 2.09 4.92
N PHE A 146 13.55 0.82 4.67
CA PHE A 146 13.41 0.31 3.31
C PHE A 146 12.26 0.98 2.56
N PHE A 147 11.08 1.05 3.17
CA PHE A 147 9.91 1.62 2.50
C PHE A 147 10.00 3.15 2.36
N ALA A 148 10.79 3.84 3.19
CA ALA A 148 11.16 5.24 2.95
C ALA A 148 12.00 5.38 1.67
N GLU A 149 13.04 4.56 1.50
CA GLU A 149 13.87 4.53 0.28
C GLU A 149 13.01 4.23 -0.96
N MET A 150 12.12 3.23 -0.90
CA MET A 150 11.21 2.92 -2.00
C MET A 150 10.23 4.07 -2.31
N SER A 151 9.79 4.82 -1.30
CA SER A 151 8.93 5.99 -1.49
C SER A 151 9.66 7.12 -2.21
N GLU A 152 10.93 7.35 -1.92
CA GLU A 152 11.76 8.34 -2.61
C GLU A 152 12.01 7.93 -4.07
N LEU A 153 12.35 6.67 -4.31
CA LEU A 153 12.50 6.13 -5.67
C LEU A 153 11.21 6.27 -6.49
N LEU A 154 10.06 5.94 -5.89
CA LEU A 154 8.75 6.16 -6.54
C LEU A 154 8.54 7.63 -6.89
N ALA A 155 8.86 8.55 -5.97
CA ALA A 155 8.69 9.98 -6.20
C ALA A 155 9.56 10.49 -7.36
N GLU A 156 10.81 10.03 -7.47
CA GLU A 156 11.69 10.41 -8.56
C GLU A 156 11.20 9.85 -9.90
N ILE A 157 10.78 8.58 -9.97
CA ILE A 157 10.21 7.99 -11.21
C ILE A 157 8.99 8.79 -11.69
N ILE A 158 8.10 9.18 -10.77
CA ILE A 158 6.90 9.97 -11.08
C ILE A 158 7.30 11.35 -11.63
N LYS A 159 8.30 11.98 -11.02
CA LYS A 159 8.81 13.28 -11.42
C LYS A 159 9.45 13.24 -12.80
N GLU A 160 10.32 12.26 -13.07
CA GLU A 160 10.91 12.02 -14.39
C GLU A 160 9.84 11.84 -15.47
N ARG A 161 8.83 10.98 -15.21
CA ARG A 161 7.71 10.76 -16.14
C ARG A 161 6.93 12.05 -16.41
N LYS A 162 6.56 12.79 -15.36
CA LYS A 162 5.77 14.04 -15.50
C LYS A 162 6.54 15.15 -16.21
N ALA A 163 7.87 15.15 -16.09
CA ALA A 163 8.75 16.06 -16.82
C ALA A 163 9.04 15.59 -18.26
N ASN A 164 8.51 14.44 -18.69
CA ASN A 164 8.88 13.75 -19.94
C ASN A 164 10.40 13.56 -20.08
N ALA A 165 11.10 13.38 -18.95
CA ALA A 165 12.56 13.20 -18.92
C ALA A 165 13.00 11.79 -19.32
N ILE A 166 12.06 10.84 -19.32
CA ILE A 166 12.25 9.43 -19.70
C ILE A 166 11.16 9.01 -20.68
N SER A 167 11.44 7.99 -21.50
CA SER A 167 10.41 7.42 -22.39
C SER A 167 9.35 6.66 -21.58
N TYR A 168 8.20 6.40 -22.20
CA TYR A 168 7.15 5.61 -21.56
C TYR A 168 7.62 4.16 -21.30
N GLU A 169 8.37 3.60 -22.24
CA GLU A 169 8.96 2.26 -22.12
C GLU A 169 9.97 2.19 -20.99
N GLU A 170 10.83 3.21 -20.84
CA GLU A 170 11.79 3.30 -19.72
C GLU A 170 11.07 3.46 -18.38
N TYR A 171 10.01 4.29 -18.33
CA TYR A 171 9.14 4.40 -17.17
C TYR A 171 8.55 3.03 -16.76
N LEU A 172 8.00 2.28 -17.71
CA LEU A 172 7.42 0.96 -17.44
C LEU A 172 8.47 -0.03 -16.90
N GLN A 173 9.70 0.02 -17.39
CA GLN A 173 10.80 -0.80 -16.85
C GLN A 173 11.14 -0.40 -15.40
N LYS A 174 11.34 0.89 -15.14
CA LYS A 174 11.67 1.42 -13.80
C LYS A 174 10.57 1.11 -12.78
N ILE A 175 9.30 1.31 -13.15
CA ILE A 175 8.17 1.08 -12.24
C ILE A 175 7.92 -0.42 -11.98
N ALA A 176 8.17 -1.29 -12.98
CA ALA A 176 8.09 -2.73 -12.80
C ALA A 176 9.18 -3.26 -11.85
N GLU A 177 10.40 -2.74 -11.98
CA GLU A 177 11.51 -3.10 -11.10
C GLU A 177 11.24 -2.64 -9.66
N LEU A 178 10.74 -1.41 -9.48
CA LEU A 178 10.31 -0.92 -8.17
C LEU A 178 9.20 -1.81 -7.58
N ALA A 179 8.21 -2.20 -8.38
CA ALA A 179 7.13 -3.08 -7.94
C ALA A 179 7.67 -4.42 -7.42
N LYS A 180 8.67 -5.02 -8.09
CA LYS A 180 9.35 -6.25 -7.63
C LYS A 180 10.02 -6.06 -6.29
N GLN A 181 10.78 -4.98 -6.11
CA GLN A 181 11.49 -4.70 -4.86
C GLN A 181 10.52 -4.47 -3.70
N VAL A 182 9.48 -3.66 -3.94
CA VAL A 182 8.40 -3.38 -2.97
C VAL A 182 7.63 -4.66 -2.61
N ASN A 183 7.38 -5.56 -3.56
CA ASN A 183 6.67 -6.80 -3.26
C ASN A 183 7.54 -7.79 -2.48
N ALA A 184 8.83 -7.90 -2.84
CA ALA A 184 9.76 -8.81 -2.20
C ALA A 184 10.24 -8.33 -0.82
N GLY A 185 10.12 -7.02 -0.53
CA GLY A 185 10.66 -6.41 0.68
C GLY A 185 12.18 -6.53 0.77
N LYS A 186 12.85 -6.47 -0.39
CA LYS A 186 14.31 -6.50 -0.52
C LYS A 186 14.74 -5.88 -1.84
N SER A 187 15.96 -5.35 -1.86
CA SER A 187 16.64 -4.86 -3.05
C SER A 187 17.80 -5.76 -3.45
N ALA A 188 18.41 -5.49 -4.61
CA ALA A 188 19.62 -6.18 -5.06
C ALA A 188 20.82 -6.02 -4.10
N GLN A 189 20.84 -4.96 -3.28
CA GLN A 189 21.90 -4.74 -2.28
C GLN A 189 21.64 -5.45 -0.95
N THR A 190 20.53 -6.17 -0.81
CA THR A 190 20.21 -6.90 0.42
C THR A 190 21.07 -8.17 0.52
N PRO A 191 21.87 -8.35 1.60
CA PRO A 191 22.72 -9.54 1.74
C PRO A 191 21.93 -10.85 1.71
N GLU A 192 22.44 -11.85 0.99
CA GLU A 192 21.78 -13.16 0.83
C GLU A 192 21.64 -13.94 2.14
N VAL A 193 22.48 -13.63 3.14
CA VAL A 193 22.40 -14.24 4.47
C VAL A 193 21.09 -13.88 5.20
N LEU A 194 20.46 -12.75 4.85
CA LEU A 194 19.22 -12.26 5.47
C LEU A 194 18.01 -12.94 4.81
N LYS A 195 17.60 -14.07 5.39
CA LYS A 195 16.57 -14.93 4.81
C LYS A 195 15.16 -14.41 5.11
N THR A 196 14.98 -13.82 6.28
CA THR A 196 13.66 -13.44 6.79
C THR A 196 13.34 -11.95 6.64
N PRO A 197 12.07 -11.58 6.43
CA PRO A 197 11.62 -10.18 6.55
C PRO A 197 12.12 -9.49 7.82
N ALA A 198 12.02 -10.14 8.98
CA ALA A 198 12.47 -9.57 10.25
C ALA A 198 13.98 -9.22 10.25
N GLN A 199 14.82 -10.10 9.71
CA GLN A 199 16.27 -9.85 9.57
C GLN A 199 16.57 -8.69 8.61
N ARG A 200 15.83 -8.60 7.49
CA ARG A 200 15.98 -7.50 6.53
C ARG A 200 15.57 -6.17 7.14
N ALA A 201 14.45 -6.13 7.86
CA ALA A 201 13.99 -4.96 8.57
C ALA A 201 15.02 -4.47 9.59
N LEU A 202 15.56 -5.37 10.41
CA LEU A 202 16.64 -5.03 11.34
C LEU A 202 17.87 -4.48 10.61
N TYR A 203 18.34 -5.15 9.56
CA TYR A 203 19.49 -4.70 8.77
C TYR A 203 19.30 -3.28 8.18
N ASN A 204 18.17 -3.04 7.51
CA ASN A 204 17.86 -1.76 6.89
C ASN A 204 17.80 -0.63 7.93
N ASN A 205 17.32 -0.94 9.13
CA ASN A 205 17.14 0.01 10.23
C ASN A 205 18.35 0.11 11.18
N LEU A 206 19.40 -0.70 11.01
CA LEU A 206 20.63 -0.71 11.81
C LEU A 206 21.84 -0.31 10.96
N ASN A 207 21.69 0.72 10.13
CA ASN A 207 22.74 1.25 9.24
C ASN A 207 23.39 0.17 8.36
N LYS A 208 22.62 -0.84 7.93
CA LYS A 208 23.09 -1.95 7.11
C LYS A 208 24.19 -2.78 7.81
N ASN A 209 24.18 -2.86 9.14
CA ASN A 209 25.06 -3.74 9.91
C ASN A 209 24.49 -5.16 10.00
N GLU A 210 24.92 -6.02 9.08
CA GLU A 210 24.50 -7.42 8.96
C GLU A 210 24.69 -8.22 10.25
N LYS A 211 25.88 -8.10 10.88
CA LYS A 211 26.22 -8.86 12.08
C LYS A 211 25.31 -8.50 13.25
N LEU A 212 25.08 -7.21 13.46
CA LEU A 212 24.24 -6.70 14.53
C LEU A 212 22.76 -7.09 14.31
N ALA A 213 22.27 -7.02 13.08
CA ALA A 213 20.92 -7.44 12.73
C ALA A 213 20.68 -8.93 13.06
N ILE A 214 21.62 -9.81 12.70
CA ILE A 214 21.54 -11.24 13.00
C ILE A 214 21.61 -11.51 14.51
N GLN A 215 22.47 -10.78 15.23
CA GLN A 215 22.60 -10.92 16.68
C GLN A 215 21.31 -10.51 17.40
N ILE A 216 20.70 -9.38 17.02
CA ILE A 216 19.44 -8.93 17.60
C ILE A 216 18.30 -9.89 17.25
N ASP A 217 18.16 -10.33 15.98
CA ASP A 217 17.16 -11.32 15.58
C ASP A 217 17.25 -12.61 16.43
N THR A 218 18.47 -13.10 16.62
CA THR A 218 18.73 -14.31 17.42
C THR A 218 18.38 -14.10 18.89
N ALA A 219 18.77 -12.96 19.47
CA ALA A 219 18.51 -12.64 20.87
C ALA A 219 17.01 -12.47 21.16
N VAL A 220 16.27 -11.82 20.26
CA VAL A 220 14.81 -11.65 20.37
C VAL A 220 14.13 -13.02 20.32
N LYS A 221 14.50 -13.87 19.35
CA LYS A 221 13.91 -15.21 19.19
C LYS A 221 14.15 -16.12 20.40
N SER A 222 15.29 -15.99 21.08
CA SER A 222 15.64 -16.81 22.24
C SER A 222 15.09 -16.29 23.57
N SER A 223 14.89 -14.96 23.69
CA SER A 223 14.51 -14.31 24.95
C SER A 223 13.02 -13.95 25.06
N LYS A 224 12.29 -13.88 23.94
CA LYS A 224 10.90 -13.40 23.93
C LYS A 224 9.98 -14.28 24.80
N PRO A 225 9.30 -13.73 25.81
CA PRO A 225 8.26 -14.45 26.54
C PRO A 225 7.05 -14.76 25.64
N ALA A 226 6.23 -15.75 26.00
CA ALA A 226 4.94 -15.96 25.33
C ALA A 226 4.03 -14.73 25.51
N ASP A 227 3.21 -14.42 24.49
CA ASP A 227 2.25 -13.30 24.48
C ASP A 227 2.84 -12.00 25.03
N TRP A 228 4.01 -11.62 24.53
CA TRP A 228 4.76 -10.47 25.03
C TRP A 228 4.21 -9.13 24.53
N ARG A 229 3.59 -9.11 23.35
CA ARG A 229 3.05 -7.89 22.73
C ARG A 229 1.94 -7.28 23.57
N GLY A 230 2.05 -5.98 23.85
CA GLY A 230 1.12 -5.24 24.70
C GLY A 230 1.32 -5.46 26.20
N HIS A 231 2.33 -6.24 26.61
CA HIS A 231 2.60 -6.55 28.01
C HIS A 231 3.94 -5.97 28.46
N GLN A 232 3.93 -4.73 28.95
CA GLN A 232 5.11 -3.91 29.25
C GLN A 232 6.26 -4.65 29.96
N ALA A 233 5.96 -5.44 31.01
CA ALA A 233 7.00 -6.19 31.72
C ALA A 233 7.73 -7.23 30.85
N ARG A 234 7.03 -7.86 29.91
CA ARG A 234 7.59 -8.85 28.95
C ARG A 234 8.30 -8.14 27.80
N GLU A 235 7.75 -7.04 27.33
CA GLU A 235 8.39 -6.16 26.34
C GLU A 235 9.75 -5.66 26.84
N ASN A 236 9.83 -5.28 28.13
CA ASN A 236 11.07 -4.83 28.76
C ASN A 236 12.18 -5.90 28.77
N VAL A 237 11.84 -7.19 28.77
CA VAL A 237 12.84 -8.27 28.65
C VAL A 237 13.53 -8.16 27.29
N ILE A 238 12.75 -8.02 26.22
CA ILE A 238 13.26 -7.89 24.85
C ILE A 238 14.06 -6.59 24.70
N LYS A 239 13.53 -5.46 25.19
CA LYS A 239 14.22 -4.16 25.17
C LYS A 239 15.58 -4.21 25.88
N THR A 240 15.67 -4.95 26.99
CA THR A 240 16.92 -5.13 27.73
C THR A 240 17.98 -5.85 26.90
N GLU A 241 17.60 -6.92 26.19
CA GLU A 241 18.51 -7.64 25.30
C GLU A 241 19.00 -6.77 24.12
N ILE A 242 18.08 -6.00 23.51
CA ILE A 242 18.43 -5.04 22.45
C ILE A 242 19.41 -4.00 22.99
N TYR A 243 19.13 -3.43 24.17
CA TYR A 243 19.99 -2.43 24.81
C TYR A 243 21.42 -2.95 24.99
N GLN A 244 21.58 -4.17 25.53
CA GLN A 244 22.91 -4.76 25.74
C GLN A 244 23.70 -4.92 24.45
N LEU A 245 23.04 -5.30 23.35
CA LEU A 245 23.70 -5.48 22.05
C LEU A 245 24.07 -4.13 21.42
N LEU A 246 23.18 -3.14 21.45
CA LEU A 246 23.44 -1.80 20.91
C LEU A 246 24.53 -1.05 21.69
N SER A 247 24.57 -1.21 23.02
CA SER A 247 25.66 -0.64 23.83
C SER A 247 27.02 -1.25 23.47
N LYS A 248 27.09 -2.58 23.35
CA LYS A 248 28.34 -3.28 22.99
C LYS A 248 28.84 -2.92 21.59
N SER A 249 27.94 -2.78 20.60
CA SER A 249 28.34 -2.44 19.24
C SER A 249 28.90 -1.03 19.13
N ARG A 250 28.36 -0.06 19.90
CA ARG A 250 28.92 1.29 19.96
C ARG A 250 30.33 1.30 20.55
N ASP A 251 30.55 0.56 21.63
CA ASP A 251 31.87 0.48 22.28
C ASP A 251 32.96 -0.05 21.31
N THR A 252 32.58 -0.88 20.32
CA THR A 252 33.51 -1.37 19.29
C THR A 252 33.79 -0.40 18.14
N GLU A 253 32.88 0.53 17.85
CA GLU A 253 33.12 1.59 16.84
C GLU A 253 33.94 2.74 17.42
N THR A 254 33.73 3.10 18.68
CA THR A 254 34.63 3.96 19.45
C THR A 254 35.78 3.13 20.03
N ASN A 255 36.77 2.79 19.21
CA ASN A 255 37.95 2.01 19.61
C ASN A 255 38.92 2.77 20.56
N ASN A 256 38.39 3.61 21.44
CA ASN A 256 39.07 4.13 22.62
C ASN A 256 38.24 3.73 23.85
N LEU A 257 38.79 2.82 24.64
CA LEU A 257 38.34 2.40 25.96
C LEU A 257 37.97 3.62 26.84
N VAL A 258 36.71 4.04 26.81
CA VAL A 258 36.18 4.93 27.85
C VAL A 258 35.84 4.05 29.05
N ILE A 259 36.83 3.81 29.90
CA ILE A 259 36.61 3.25 31.23
C ILE A 259 36.04 4.37 32.10
N GLY A 260 34.74 4.59 32.01
CA GLY A 260 33.98 5.60 32.76
C GLY A 260 32.49 5.54 32.41
N PRO A 261 31.59 6.05 33.27
CA PRO A 261 30.17 6.08 32.96
C PRO A 261 29.93 6.84 31.65
N GLN A 262 29.26 6.19 30.70
CA GLN A 262 28.90 6.78 29.42
C GLN A 262 28.12 8.10 29.65
N PRO A 263 28.37 9.16 28.86
CA PRO A 263 27.66 10.43 29.01
C PRO A 263 26.14 10.23 28.94
N ILE A 264 25.39 10.98 29.76
CA ILE A 264 23.92 10.89 29.83
C ILE A 264 23.26 11.04 28.44
N ASP A 265 23.79 11.92 27.57
CA ASP A 265 23.33 12.10 26.18
C ASP A 265 23.55 10.85 25.31
N SER A 266 24.66 10.12 25.54
CA SER A 266 24.93 8.85 24.83
C SER A 266 23.93 7.77 25.23
N GLN A 267 23.62 7.67 26.54
CA GLN A 267 22.65 6.71 27.05
C GLN A 267 21.22 7.00 26.57
N ALA A 268 20.81 8.27 26.57
CA ALA A 268 19.49 8.68 26.06
C ALA A 268 19.32 8.32 24.57
N LYS A 269 20.38 8.51 23.76
CA LYS A 269 20.40 8.10 22.35
C LYS A 269 20.25 6.60 22.17
N VAL A 270 20.95 5.79 22.97
CA VAL A 270 20.83 4.32 22.91
C VAL A 270 19.41 3.89 23.31
N LEU A 271 18.82 4.46 24.35
CA LEU A 271 17.46 4.15 24.76
C LEU A 271 16.43 4.49 23.67
N SER A 272 16.58 5.63 23.00
CA SER A 272 15.73 5.98 21.86
C SER A 272 15.89 4.99 20.70
N GLU A 273 17.10 4.49 20.46
CA GLU A 273 17.37 3.53 19.41
C GLU A 273 16.80 2.14 19.76
N VAL A 274 16.85 1.74 21.03
CA VAL A 274 16.19 0.53 21.53
C VAL A 274 14.69 0.58 21.29
N GLU A 275 14.03 1.69 21.66
CA GLU A 275 12.59 1.84 21.46
C GLU A 275 12.22 1.75 19.97
N ARG A 276 12.94 2.46 19.10
CA ARG A 276 12.72 2.40 17.65
C ARG A 276 12.89 1.00 17.07
N ILE A 277 13.93 0.28 17.47
CA ILE A 277 14.18 -1.09 17.00
C ILE A 277 13.13 -2.06 17.56
N PHE A 278 12.70 -1.86 18.81
CA PHE A 278 11.64 -2.64 19.44
C PHE A 278 10.30 -2.46 18.72
N GLU A 279 9.93 -1.24 18.32
CA GLU A 279 8.72 -0.98 17.52
C GLU A 279 8.74 -1.77 16.21
N ILE A 280 9.88 -1.81 15.51
CA ILE A 280 10.03 -2.60 14.26
C ILE A 280 9.85 -4.09 14.53
N ILE A 281 10.42 -4.60 15.64
CA ILE A 281 10.29 -6.00 16.06
C ILE A 281 8.83 -6.34 16.37
N GLN A 282 8.11 -5.44 17.02
CA GLN A 282 6.70 -5.63 17.38
C GLN A 282 5.81 -5.85 16.15
N GLU A 283 6.12 -5.16 15.05
CA GLU A 283 5.39 -5.24 13.77
C GLU A 283 5.75 -6.46 12.91
N GLN A 284 6.79 -7.23 13.25
CA GLN A 284 7.11 -8.46 12.53
C GLN A 284 6.21 -9.61 13.00
N SER A 285 5.55 -10.31 12.08
CA SER A 285 4.74 -11.50 12.40
C SER A 285 5.56 -12.72 12.82
N GLU A 286 6.87 -12.71 12.60
CA GLU A 286 7.77 -13.85 12.85
C GLU A 286 8.17 -14.03 14.32
N TYR A 287 8.03 -12.98 15.14
CA TYR A 287 8.30 -13.00 16.58
C TYR A 287 7.03 -13.25 17.39
#